data_AF-A0A8I0AFX0-F1
#
_entry.id   AF-A0A8I0AFX0-F1
#
_cell.length_a   1.000
_cell.length_b   1.000
_cell.length_c   1.000
_cell.angle_alpha   90.00
_cell.angle_beta   90.00
_cell.angle_gamma   90.00
#
_symmetry.space_group_name_H-M   'P 1'
#
loop_
_entity.id
_entity.type
_entity.pdbx_description
1 polymer ?
#
loop_
_entity_poly.entity_id
_entity_poly.type
_entity_poly.pdbx_seq_one_letter_code
_entity_poly.pdbx_strand_id
1 'polypeptide(L)' 'MLKIRLQGTTNELKWFRKILEKNSNFEILSISEPYPNKGTNKYFRVYVDVERIRH' A
#
# COMPACT_ATOMS: atom_id res chain seq x y z
N MET A 1 9.58 -3.28 -11.37
CA MET A 1 8.80 -2.44 -10.43
C MET A 1 7.38 -2.15 -10.90
N LEU A 2 6.38 -2.48 -10.06
CA LEU A 2 4.96 -2.12 -10.21
C LEU A 2 4.58 -1.17 -9.05
N LYS A 3 3.77 -0.14 -9.32
CA LYS A 3 3.24 0.76 -8.29
C LYS A 3 1.76 0.47 -8.03
N ILE A 4 1.40 0.22 -6.77
CA ILE A 4 0.04 -0.02 -6.31
C ILE A 4 -0.45 1.21 -5.55
N ARG A 5 -1.62 1.73 -5.92
CA ARG A 5 -2.32 2.76 -5.13
C ARG A 5 -3.37 2.09 -4.26
N LEU A 6 -3.19 2.17 -2.95
CA LEU A 6 -4.17 1.77 -1.96
C LEU A 6 -4.99 2.99 -1.53
N GLN A 7 -6.29 2.80 -1.34
CA GLN A 7 -7.16 3.84 -0.80
C GLN A 7 -8.18 3.24 0.16
N GLY A 8 -8.36 3.88 1.31
CA GLY A 8 -9.29 3.42 2.33
C GLY A 8 -9.14 4.22 3.61
N THR A 9 -9.82 3.76 4.66
CA THR A 9 -9.58 4.22 6.03
C THR A 9 -8.20 3.77 6.52
N THR A 10 -7.68 4.42 7.56
CA THR A 10 -6.38 4.05 8.15
C THR A 10 -6.35 2.59 8.64
N ASN A 11 -7.47 2.06 9.13
CA ASN A 11 -7.57 0.66 9.57
C ASN A 11 -7.50 -0.33 8.40
N GLU A 12 -8.24 -0.07 7.32
CA GLU A 12 -8.19 -0.91 6.11
C GLU A 12 -6.80 -0.92 5.48
N LEU A 13 -6.16 0.25 5.41
CA LEU A 13 -4.79 0.38 4.87
C LEU A 13 -3.78 -0.39 5.72
N LYS A 14 -3.87 -0.31 7.07
CA LYS A 14 -3.01 -1.07 7.98
C LYS A 14 -3.23 -2.58 7.85
N TRP A 15 -4.48 -3.02 7.73
CA TRP A 15 -4.81 -4.43 7.54
C TRP A 15 -4.26 -4.96 6.21
N PHE A 16 -4.49 -4.25 5.10
CA PHE A 16 -4.05 -4.68 3.79
C PHE A 16 -2.52 -4.66 3.64
N ARG A 17 -1.84 -3.70 4.30
CA ARG A 17 -0.37 -3.69 4.38
C ARG A 17 0.19 -5.00 4.93
N LYS A 18 -0.41 -5.54 6.00
CA LYS A 18 0.00 -6.85 6.56
C LYS A 18 -0.20 -8.01 5.59
N ILE A 19 -1.16 -7.90 4.67
CA ILE A 19 -1.37 -8.91 3.61
C ILE A 19 -0.26 -8.81 2.56
N LEU A 20 0.08 -7.58 2.14
CA LEU A 20 1.17 -7.35 1.19
C LEU A 20 2.52 -7.84 1.74
N GLU A 21 2.82 -7.55 3.00
CA GLU A 21 4.07 -7.95 3.67
C GLU A 21 4.22 -9.48 3.82
N LYS A 22 3.11 -10.23 3.79
CA LYS A 22 3.10 -11.71 3.86
C LYS A 22 3.13 -12.40 2.49
N ASN A 23 3.01 -11.65 1.40
CA ASN A 23 2.93 -12.23 0.06
C ASN A 23 4.33 -12.64 -0.42
N SER A 24 4.49 -13.91 -0.81
CA SER A 24 5.78 -14.44 -1.29
C SER A 24 6.01 -14.28 -2.79
N ASN A 25 5.09 -13.68 -3.54
CA ASN A 25 5.24 -13.50 -4.99
C ASN A 25 5.96 -12.21 -5.37
N PHE A 26 6.08 -11.27 -4.43
CA PHE A 26 6.71 -9.98 -4.64
C PHE A 26 7.35 -9.46 -3.35
N GLU A 27 8.35 -8.61 -3.49
CA GLU A 27 8.92 -7.82 -2.41
C GLU A 27 8.34 -6.41 -2.44
N ILE A 28 8.17 -5.82 -1.25
CA ILE A 28 7.83 -4.40 -1.10
C ILE A 28 9.13 -3.61 -1.08
N LEU A 29 9.29 -2.70 -2.04
CA LEU A 29 10.45 -1.82 -2.14
C LEU A 29 10.25 -0.54 -1.33
N SER A 30 9.05 0.05 -1.38
CA SER A 30 8.73 1.30 -0.69
C SER A 30 7.25 1.39 -0.35
N ILE A 31 6.94 2.14 0.72
CA ILE A 31 5.58 2.53 1.08
C ILE A 31 5.61 4.03 1.38
N SER A 32 4.72 4.79 0.75
CA SER A 32 4.57 6.21 1.02
C SER A 32 3.87 6.47 2.35
N GLU A 33 4.05 7.69 2.89
CA GLU A 33 3.17 8.20 3.92
C GLU A 33 1.70 8.26 3.44
N PRO A 34 0.71 8.18 4.34
CA PRO A 34 -0.70 8.35 3.98
C PRO A 34 -1.01 9.78 3.58
N TYR A 35 -1.52 9.98 2.36
CA TYR A 35 -2.01 11.29 1.93
C TYR A 35 -3.52 11.38 2.10
N PRO A 36 -4.06 12.43 2.72
CA PRO A 36 -5.51 12.62 2.77
C PRO A 36 -6.09 12.84 1.37
N ASN A 37 -7.33 12.40 1.18
CA ASN A 37 -8.10 12.76 0.01
C ASN A 37 -8.65 14.20 0.15
N LYS A 38 -8.69 14.95 -0.95
CA LYS A 38 -9.19 16.32 -0.94
C LYS A 38 -10.65 16.33 -0.46
N GLY A 39 -10.94 17.13 0.56
CA GLY A 39 -12.28 17.26 1.13
C GLY A 39 -12.68 16.18 2.14
N THR A 40 -11.75 15.30 2.58
CA THR A 40 -12.05 14.33 3.62
C THR A 40 -10.82 13.92 4.45
N ASN A 41 -11.00 13.81 5.77
CA ASN A 41 -10.00 13.24 6.69
C ASN A 41 -10.27 11.75 7.01
N LYS A 42 -11.28 11.15 6.36
CA LYS A 42 -11.66 9.75 6.59
C LYS A 42 -10.87 8.78 5.71
N TYR A 43 -10.62 9.18 4.46
CA TYR A 43 -9.98 8.33 3.47
C TYR A 43 -8.60 8.87 3.10
N PHE A 44 -7.64 7.95 3.10
CA PHE A 44 -6.25 8.21 2.78
C PHE A 44 -5.84 7.39 1.57
N ARG A 45 -4.82 7.86 0.86
CA ARG A 45 -4.15 7.13 -0.21
C ARG A 45 -2.73 6.78 0.25
N VAL A 46 -2.28 5.58 -0.08
CA VAL A 46 -0.91 5.12 0.12
C VAL A 46 -0.42 4.53 -1.19
N TYR A 47 0.83 4.79 -1.54
CA TYR A 47 1.49 4.18 -2.70
C TYR A 47 2.49 3.14 -2.21
N VAL A 48 2.45 1.97 -2.84
CA VAL A 48 3.37 0.86 -2.56
C VAL A 48 4.09 0.53 -3.84
N ASP A 49 5.42 0.55 -3.79
CA ASP A 49 6.26 0.05 -4.88
C ASP A 49 6.62 -1.41 -4.59
N VAL A 50 6.36 -2.29 -5.55
CA VAL A 50 6.64 -3.73 -5.44
C VAL A 50 7.46 -4.24 -6.61
N GLU A 51 8.19 -5.32 -6.37
CA GLU A 51 8.93 -6.06 -7.39
C GLU A 51 8.61 -7.54 -7.31
N ARG A 52 8.38 -8.16 -8.47
CA ARG A 52 8.14 -9.61 -8.55
C ARG A 52 9.43 -10.36 -8.17
N ILE A 53 9.32 -11.32 -7.26
CA ILE A 53 10.41 -12.25 -6.99
C ILE A 53 10.54 -13.19 -8.20
N ARG A 54 11.73 -13.24 -8.81
CA ARG A 54 12.07 -14.21 -9.84
C ARG A 54 12.91 -15.31 -9.19
N HIS A 55 12.44 -16.55 -9.29
CA HIS A 55 13.23 -17.73 -8.96
C HIS A 55 14.19 -18.07 -10.09
#